data_AF-A0A2V6AUG8-F1
#
_entry.id   AF-A0A2V6AUG8-F1
#
_cell.length_a   1.000
_cell.length_b   1.000
_cell.length_c   1.000
_cell.angle_alpha   90.00
_cell.angle_beta   90.00
_cell.angle_gamma   90.00
#
_symmetry.space_group_name_H-M   'P 1'
#
loop_
_entity.id
_entity.type
_entity.pdbx_description
1 polymer ?
#
loop_
_entity_poly.entity_id
_entity_poly.type
_entity_poly.pdbx_seq_one_letter_code
_entity_poly.pdbx_strand_id
1 'polypeptide(L)' 'VNLIPYNEVEGLNWTQPPPDRQKKFLGLLRLAGVRATLRREKGDDIAAACGQLRLQTQRGLAAPTLESNS' A
#
# COMPACT_ATOMS: atom_id res chain seq x y z
N VAL A 1 6.43 -2.28 -12.48
CA VAL A 1 6.48 -3.69 -12.04
C VAL A 1 5.77 -3.85 -10.71
N ASN A 2 4.87 -4.83 -10.58
CA ASN A 2 4.19 -5.11 -9.32
C ASN A 2 4.60 -6.50 -8.81
N LEU A 3 5.34 -6.53 -7.70
CA LEU A 3 5.73 -7.76 -7.04
C LEU A 3 4.55 -8.29 -6.22
N ILE A 4 4.18 -9.53 -6.47
CA ILE A 4 3.16 -10.26 -5.73
C ILE A 4 3.91 -11.42 -5.06
N PRO A 5 3.94 -11.49 -3.73
CA PRO A 5 4.48 -12.65 -3.02
C PRO A 5 3.80 -13.93 -3.50
N TYR A 6 4.56 -15.02 -3.55
CA TYR A 6 4.00 -16.31 -3.91
C TYR A 6 3.08 -16.80 -2.77
N ASN A 7 1.85 -17.15 -3.13
CA ASN A 7 0.92 -17.82 -2.22
C ASN A 7 1.12 -19.33 -2.36
N GLU A 8 1.28 -20.03 -1.24
CA GLU A 8 1.49 -21.47 -1.24
C GLU A 8 0.26 -22.19 -1.83
N VAL A 9 0.52 -23.17 -2.70
CA VAL A 9 -0.51 -24.06 -3.26
C VAL A 9 -0.11 -25.50 -3.04
N GLU A 10 -1.11 -26.34 -2.78
CA GLU A 10 -0.92 -27.77 -2.59
C GLU A 10 -0.34 -28.41 -3.86
N GLY A 11 0.65 -29.30 -3.69
CA GLY A 11 1.30 -30.02 -4.79
C GLY A 11 2.54 -29.33 -5.38
N LEU A 12 2.93 -28.14 -4.91
CA LEU A 12 4.19 -27.49 -5.30
C LEU A 12 5.07 -27.22 -4.07
N ASN A 13 6.36 -27.61 -4.14
CA ASN A 13 7.33 -27.41 -3.06
C ASN A 13 7.95 -26.00 -3.06
N TRP A 14 7.18 -24.98 -3.42
CA TRP A 14 7.63 -23.58 -3.42
C TRP A 14 7.14 -22.89 -2.17
N THR A 15 7.99 -22.02 -1.61
CA THR A 15 7.68 -21.27 -0.41
C THR A 15 7.72 -19.78 -0.68
N GLN A 16 6.90 -19.04 0.06
CA GLN A 16 6.95 -17.58 -0.01
C GLN A 16 8.35 -17.10 0.44
N PRO A 17 9.02 -16.22 -0.33
CA PRO A 17 10.28 -15.64 0.10
C PRO A 17 10.09 -14.81 1.39
N PRO A 18 11.07 -14.76 2.30
CA PRO A 18 10.94 -13.98 3.53
C PRO A 18 10.83 -12.47 3.21
N PRO A 19 10.18 -11.67 4.08
CA PRO A 19 9.91 -10.25 3.83
C PRO A 19 11.15 -9.43 3.43
N ASP A 20 12.30 -9.69 4.03
CA ASP A 20 13.54 -8.95 3.74
C ASP A 20 14.07 -9.22 2.33
N ARG A 21 13.88 -10.44 1.83
CA ARG A 21 14.25 -10.80 0.46
C ARG A 21 13.35 -10.10 -0.54
N GLN A 22 12.05 -10.01 -0.24
CA GLN A 22 11.09 -9.27 -1.06
C GLN A 22 11.45 -7.77 -1.12
N LYS A 23 11.76 -7.16 0.04
CA LYS A 23 12.18 -5.76 0.16
C LYS A 23 13.49 -5.49 -0.58
N LYS A 24 14.48 -6.38 -0.47
CA LYS A 24 15.75 -6.28 -1.19
C LYS A 24 15.54 -6.28 -2.70
N PHE A 25 14.72 -7.20 -3.21
CA PHE A 25 14.41 -7.26 -4.64
C PHE A 25 13.67 -6.02 -5.13
N LEU A 26 12.69 -5.53 -4.35
CA LEU A 26 12.02 -4.24 -4.62
C LEU A 26 13.03 -3.09 -4.69
N GLY A 27 14.00 -3.04 -3.77
CA GLY A 27 15.07 -2.03 -3.75
C GLY A 27 15.95 -2.08 -4.99
N LEU A 28 16.35 -3.28 -5.43
CA LEU A 28 17.15 -3.46 -6.65
C LEU A 28 16.43 -2.93 -7.90
N LEU A 29 15.13 -3.21 -8.04
CA LEU A 29 14.33 -2.69 -9.16
C LEU A 29 14.29 -1.15 -9.14
N ARG A 30 14.08 -0.56 -7.97
CA ARG A 30 14.03 0.90 -7.82
C ARG A 30 15.39 1.55 -8.10
N LEU A 31 16.48 0.94 -7.66
CA LEU A 31 17.84 1.41 -7.94
C LEU A 31 18.13 1.41 -9.45
N ALA A 32 17.59 0.43 -10.17
CA ALA A 32 17.67 0.37 -11.63
C ALA A 32 16.70 1.33 -12.36
N GLY A 33 16.04 2.25 -11.64
CA GLY A 33 15.07 3.19 -12.22
C GLY A 33 13.71 2.57 -12.55
N VAL A 34 13.46 1.32 -12.19
CA VAL A 34 12.18 0.65 -12.45
C VAL A 34 11.17 1.05 -11.38
N ARG A 35 10.05 1.65 -11.82
CA ARG A 35 8.90 1.89 -10.93
C ARG A 35 8.33 0.54 -10.46
N ALA A 36 8.63 0.19 -9.22
CA ALA A 36 8.24 -1.07 -8.61
C ALA A 36 7.46 -0.91 -7.30
N THR A 37 6.45 -1.76 -7.12
CA THR A 37 5.61 -1.88 -5.92
C THR A 37 5.62 -3.32 -5.41
N LEU A 38 5.42 -3.52 -4.11
CA LEU A 38 5.22 -4.82 -3.48
C LEU A 38 3.81 -4.87 -2.91
N ARG A 39 3.00 -5.82 -3.38
CA ARG A 39 1.64 -6.05 -2.87
C ARG A 39 1.74 -6.76 -1.53
N ARG A 40 1.21 -6.13 -0.48
CA ARG A 40 0.99 -6.77 0.82
C ARG A 40 -0.45 -7.26 0.90
N GLU A 41 -0.66 -8.44 1.48
CA GLU A 41 -2.00 -8.85 1.89
C GLU A 41 -2.49 -7.89 2.99
N LYS A 42 -3.77 -7.52 2.91
CA LYS A 42 -4.36 -6.43 3.67
C LYS A 42 -4.56 -6.91 5.12
N GLY A 43 -3.61 -6.64 6.02
CA GLY A 43 -3.66 -7.07 7.41
C GLY A 43 -2.95 -6.13 8.40
N ASP A 44 -1.62 -5.95 8.30
CA ASP A 44 -0.87 -5.56 9.51
C ASP A 44 -0.06 -4.24 9.48
N ASP A 45 -0.01 -3.51 8.36
CA ASP A 45 0.88 -2.34 8.28
C ASP A 45 0.11 -1.02 8.22
N ILE A 46 -0.47 -0.62 9.35
CA ILE A 46 -0.77 0.79 9.62
C ILE A 46 0.57 1.53 9.72
N ALA A 47 1.05 2.14 8.64
CA ALA A 47 1.85 3.37 8.65
C ALA A 47 2.33 3.75 7.23
N ALA A 48 2.25 5.05 6.93
CA ALA A 48 2.87 5.75 5.80
C ALA A 48 2.22 5.56 4.41
N ALA A 49 0.92 5.86 4.29
CA ALA A 49 0.34 6.16 2.98
C ALA A 49 0.65 7.61 2.57
N CYS A 50 1.58 7.80 1.61
CA CYS A 50 1.60 9.01 0.79
C CYS A 50 0.29 9.08 0.01
N GLY A 51 -0.59 10.01 0.40
CA GLY A 51 -1.94 10.17 -0.15
C GLY A 51 -2.95 10.76 0.84
N GLN A 52 -2.65 10.73 2.15
CA GLN A 52 -3.53 11.29 3.19
C GLN A 52 -3.68 12.82 3.14
N LEU A 53 -2.74 13.54 2.50
CA LEU A 53 -2.83 15.00 2.34
C LEU A 53 -3.88 15.46 1.31
N ARG A 54 -4.40 14.58 0.45
CA ARG A 54 -5.38 14.98 -0.58
C ARG A 54 -6.83 14.96 -0.08
N LEU A 55 -7.12 14.27 1.02
CA LEU A 55 -8.47 14.19 1.59
C LEU A 55 -8.78 15.29 2.62
N GLN A 56 -7.77 15.99 3.15
CA GLN A 56 -8.00 17.14 4.04
C GLN A 56 -8.49 18.38 3.27
N THR A 57 -8.13 18.53 1.99
CA THR A 57 -8.57 19.67 1.16
C THR A 57 -10.06 19.64 0.82
N GLN A 58 -10.71 18.47 0.81
CA GLN A 58 -12.16 18.37 0.50
C GLN A 58 -13.08 18.42 1.73
N ARG A 59 -12.56 18.18 2.94
CA ARG A 59 -13.36 18.27 4.18
C ARG A 59 -13.41 19.66 4.81
N GLY A 60 -12.52 20.58 4.42
CA GLY A 60 -12.53 21.97 4.89
C GLY A 60 -13.46 22.92 4.12
N LEU A 61 -14.06 22.47 3.01
CA LEU A 61 -14.91 23.30 2.14
C LEU A 61 -16.42 23.02 2.29
N ALA A 62 -16.80 22.06 3.15
CA ALA A 62 -18.19 21.61 3.30
C ALA A 62 -18.68 21.62 4.76
N ALA A 63 -18.44 22.71 5.49
CA ALA A 63 -19.25 23.20 6.61
C ALA A 63 -18.58 24.49 7.13
N PRO A 64 -19.31 25.56 7.51
CA PRO A 64 -20.65 25.52 8.12
C PRO A 64 -21.66 26.58 7.59
N THR A 65 -22.96 26.27 7.64
CA THR A 65 -24.04 27.27 7.83
C THR A 65 -25.21 26.49 8.45
N LEU A 66 -25.30 26.42 9.78
CA LEU A 66 -26.10 27.30 10.66
C LEU A 66 -27.61 27.31 10.34
N GLU A 67 -28.34 26.66 11.26
CA GLU A 67 -29.67 26.96 11.84
C GLU A 67 -30.91 27.14 10.94
N SER A 68 -31.99 26.40 11.25
CA SER A 68 -33.21 26.96 11.90
C SER A 68 -34.41 25.99 11.91
N ASN A 69 -35.01 25.90 13.11
CA ASN A 69 -36.42 25.62 13.46
C ASN A 69 -37.24 24.53 12.77
N SER A 70 -37.70 23.56 13.58
CA SER A 70 -39.10 23.43 14.02
C SER A 70 -39.20 22.51 15.24
#